data_AF-K8GGE0-F1
#
_entry.id   AF-K8GGE0-F1
#
_cell.length_a   1.000
_cell.length_b   1.000
_cell.length_c   1.000
_cell.angle_alpha   90.00
_cell.angle_beta   90.00
_cell.angle_gamma   90.00
#
_symmetry.space_group_name_H-M   'P 1'
#
loop_
_entity.id
_entity.type
_entity.pdbx_description
1 polymer ?
#
loop_
_entity_poly.entity_id
_entity_poly.type
_entity_poly.pdbx_seq_one_letter_code
_entity_poly.pdbx_strand_id
1 'polypeptide(L)' 'MFSDESSSISRVEIATSVLNQALGKLSEHDYVAAQVMVAVARQVLEELQEDLAQHLQIELRLKQLLKPTF' A
#
# COMPACT_ATOMS: atom_id res chain seq x y z
N MET A 1 18.50 4.36 8.34
CA MET A 1 17.89 3.08 7.95
C MET A 1 17.08 3.36 6.69
N PHE A 2 17.54 2.90 5.52
CA PHE A 2 16.90 3.10 4.21
C PHE A 2 15.87 1.98 3.89
N SER A 3 15.16 1.51 4.92
CA SER A 3 14.38 0.27 4.86
C SER A 3 12.91 0.49 4.42
N ASP A 4 12.39 1.72 4.51
CA ASP A 4 10.95 2.01 4.32
C ASP A 4 10.53 2.14 2.86
N GLU A 5 11.38 2.67 1.98
CA GLU A 5 11.07 2.79 0.55
C GLU A 5 11.00 1.40 -0.10
N SER A 6 11.92 0.50 0.27
CA SER A 6 11.89 -0.89 -0.18
C SER A 6 10.63 -1.62 0.28
N SER A 7 10.17 -1.35 1.50
CA SER A 7 8.93 -1.93 2.05
C SER A 7 7.69 -1.47 1.26
N SER A 8 7.61 -0.17 0.96
CA SER A 8 6.48 0.41 0.23
C SER A 8 6.40 -0.09 -1.22
N ILE A 9 7.54 -0.14 -1.92
CA ILE A 9 7.64 -0.68 -3.28
C ILE A 9 7.22 -2.16 -3.29
N SER A 10 7.72 -2.96 -2.35
CA SER A 10 7.34 -4.37 -2.24
C SER A 10 5.84 -4.58 -2.00
N ARG A 11 5.15 -3.71 -1.24
CA ARG A 11 3.70 -3.80 -1.06
C ARG A 11 2.93 -3.52 -2.36
N VAL A 12 3.37 -2.55 -3.17
CA VAL A 12 2.78 -2.30 -4.49
C VAL A 12 3.00 -3.48 -5.44
N GLU A 13 4.19 -4.08 -5.43
CA GLU A 13 4.50 -5.28 -6.23
C GLU A 13 3.64 -6.48 -5.82
N ILE A 14 3.44 -6.69 -4.51
CA ILE A 14 2.53 -7.72 -3.98
C ILE A 14 1.10 -7.49 -4.47
N ALA A 15 0.56 -6.28 -4.31
CA ALA A 15 -0.79 -5.96 -4.76
C ALA A 15 -0.94 -6.18 -6.28
N THR A 16 0.05 -5.77 -7.07
CA THR A 16 0.07 -5.98 -8.53
C THR A 16 0.10 -7.46 -8.89
N SER A 17 0.93 -8.25 -8.21
CA SER A 17 1.01 -9.70 -8.42
C SER A 17 -0.31 -10.40 -8.11
N VAL A 18 -0.97 -10.03 -7.00
CA VAL A 18 -2.26 -10.59 -6.61
C VAL A 18 -3.37 -10.21 -7.61
N LEU A 19 -3.37 -8.97 -8.11
CA LEU A 19 -4.31 -8.54 -9.16
C LEU A 19 -4.10 -9.29 -10.48
N ASN A 20 -2.85 -9.56 -10.85
CA ASN A 20 -2.55 -10.40 -12.02
C ASN A 20 -3.08 -11.83 -11.85
N GLN A 21 -2.98 -12.40 -10.65
CA GLN A 21 -3.59 -13.70 -10.36
C GLN A 21 -5.11 -13.64 -10.43
N ALA A 22 -5.73 -12.56 -9.94
CA ALA A 22 -7.18 -12.36 -10.03
C ALA A 22 -7.67 -12.33 -11.48
N LEU A 23 -6.92 -11.68 -12.39
CA LEU A 23 -7.22 -11.69 -13.83
C LEU A 23 -7.16 -13.10 -14.42
N GLY A 24 -6.18 -13.91 -13.99
CA GLY A 24 -6.12 -15.33 -14.35
C GLY A 24 -7.39 -16.07 -13.90
N LYS A 25 -7.81 -15.87 -12.64
CA LYS A 25 -9.04 -16.49 -12.11
C LYS A 25 -10.31 -16.04 -12.81
N LEU A 26 -10.38 -14.78 -13.25
CA LEU A 26 -11.49 -14.30 -14.08
C LEU A 26 -11.53 -14.99 -15.44
N SER A 27 -10.37 -15.23 -16.08
CA SER A 27 -10.32 -15.99 -17.35
C SER A 27 -10.73 -17.45 -17.19
N GLU A 28 -10.50 -18.02 -15.99
CA GLU A 28 -10.95 -19.36 -15.60
C GLU A 28 -12.43 -19.42 -15.18
N HIS A 29 -13.15 -18.29 -15.18
CA HIS A 29 -14.51 -18.14 -14.64
C HIS A 29 -14.63 -18.46 -13.13
N ASP A 30 -13.51 -18.46 -12.42
CA ASP A 30 -13.46 -18.60 -10.96
C ASP A 30 -13.62 -17.22 -10.30
N TYR A 31 -14.85 -16.72 -10.32
CA TYR A 31 -15.19 -15.39 -9.80
C TYR A 31 -15.01 -15.29 -8.28
N VAL A 32 -15.18 -16.40 -7.55
CA VAL A 32 -15.02 -16.41 -6.09
C VAL A 32 -13.56 -16.22 -5.73
N ALA A 33 -12.64 -16.99 -6.34
CA ALA A 33 -11.22 -16.81 -6.10
C ALA A 33 -10.74 -15.42 -6.56
N ALA A 34 -11.21 -14.94 -7.72
CA ALA A 34 -10.88 -13.60 -8.19
C ALA A 34 -11.31 -12.51 -7.19
N GLN A 35 -12.51 -12.60 -6.62
CA GLN A 35 -13.00 -11.65 -5.62
C GLN A 35 -12.16 -11.66 -4.35
N VAL A 36 -11.76 -12.85 -3.87
CA VAL A 36 -10.86 -12.98 -2.71
C VAL A 36 -9.52 -12.32 -2.99
N MET A 37 -8.93 -12.57 -4.16
CA MET A 37 -7.65 -11.96 -4.55
C MET A 37 -7.76 -10.43 -4.63
N VAL A 38 -8.83 -9.88 -5.21
CA VAL A 38 -9.07 -8.43 -5.22
C VAL A 38 -9.17 -7.86 -3.80
N ALA A 39 -9.84 -8.55 -2.89
CA ALA A 39 -9.92 -8.12 -1.49
C ALA A 39 -8.54 -8.09 -0.81
N VAL A 40 -7.69 -9.08 -1.07
CA VAL A 40 -6.31 -9.12 -0.56
C VAL A 40 -5.49 -7.96 -1.12
N ALA A 41 -5.54 -7.72 -2.44
CA ALA A 41 -4.82 -6.61 -3.05
C ALA A 41 -5.28 -5.25 -2.49
N ARG A 42 -6.59 -5.09 -2.25
CA ARG A 42 -7.14 -3.88 -1.62
C ARG A 42 -6.58 -3.68 -0.21
N GLN A 43 -6.60 -4.72 0.62
CA GLN A 43 -6.10 -4.65 2.00
C GLN A 43 -4.63 -4.19 2.05
N VAL A 44 -3.76 -4.75 1.20
CA VAL A 44 -2.35 -4.36 1.15
C VAL A 44 -2.16 -2.88 0.76
N LEU A 45 -2.99 -2.37 -0.15
CA LEU A 45 -2.94 -0.97 -0.58
C LEU A 45 -3.50 -0.02 0.49
N GLU A 46 -4.54 -0.43 1.22
CA GLU A 46 -5.09 0.33 2.34
C GLU A 46 -4.05 0.48 3.46
N GLU A 47 -3.35 -0.60 3.83
CA GLU A 47 -2.25 -0.55 4.80
C GLU A 47 -1.10 0.37 4.35
N LEU A 48 -0.74 0.33 3.07
CA LEU A 48 0.27 1.25 2.52
C LEU A 48 -0.20 2.71 2.58
N GLN A 49 -1.46 2.97 2.28
CA GLN A 49 -2.03 4.31 2.32
C GLN A 49 -2.03 4.88 3.74
N GLU A 50 -2.36 4.05 4.74
CA GLU A 50 -2.31 4.44 6.15
C GLU A 50 -0.89 4.79 6.60
N ASP A 51 0.11 3.95 6.26
CA ASP A 51 1.51 4.20 6.60
C ASP A 51 2.03 5.52 5.98
N LEU A 52 1.69 5.78 4.71
CA LEU A 52 2.06 7.02 4.04
C LEU A 52 1.38 8.25 4.66
N ALA A 53 0.11 8.12 5.04
CA ALA A 53 -0.61 9.19 5.72
C ALA A 53 0.01 9.52 7.09
N GLN A 54 0.43 8.50 7.84
CA GLN A 54 1.14 8.68 9.10
C GLN A 54 2.50 9.37 8.90
N HIS A 55 3.29 8.91 7.93
CA HIS A 55 4.57 9.54 7.56
C HIS A 55 4.40 11.02 7.22
N LEU A 56 3.40 11.36 6.40
CA LEU A 56 3.11 12.74 6.04
C LEU A 56 2.72 13.59 7.26
N GLN A 57 1.89 13.05 8.17
CA GLN A 57 1.53 13.77 9.40
C GLN A 57 2.75 14.03 10.29
N ILE A 58 3.66 13.06 10.41
CA ILE A 58 4.90 13.21 11.18
C ILE A 58 5.77 14.30 10.55
N GLU A 59 5.94 14.27 9.22
CA GLU A 59 6.73 15.27 8.50
C GLU A 59 6.17 16.69 8.68
N LEU A 60 4.83 16.83 8.63
CA LEU A 60 4.16 18.10 8.88
C LEU A 60 4.38 18.60 10.30
N ARG A 61 4.29 17.72 11.32
CA ARG A 61 4.56 18.08 12.72
C ARG A 61 6.02 18.49 12.93
N LEU A 62 6.97 17.77 12.33
CA LEU A 62 8.39 18.12 12.39
C LEU A 62 8.64 19.50 11.77
N LYS A 63 8.06 19.78 10.60
CA LYS A 63 8.14 21.10 9.96
C LYS A 63 7.57 22.21 10.83
N GLN A 64 6.53 21.95 11.62
CA GLN A 64 5.96 22.94 12.55
C GLN A 64 6.87 23.19 13.76
N LEU A 65 7.47 22.13 14.33
CA LEU A 65 8.38 22.23 15.48
C LEU A 65 9.72 22.87 15.13
N LEU A 66 10.22 22.65 13.90
CA LEU A 66 11.49 23.18 13.43
C LEU A 66 11.38 24.58 12.81
N LYS A 67 10.16 25.14 12.70
CA LYS A 67 10.03 26.57 12.38
C LYS A 67 10.65 27.35 13.55
N PRO A 68 11.61 28.26 13.28
CA PRO A 68 12.22 29.04 14.34
C PRO A 68 11.12 29.85 15.05
N THR A 69 10.92 29.56 16.33
CA THR A 69 10.25 30.45 17.25
C THR A 69 11.08 31.74 17.26
N PHE A 70 10.50 32.83 16.77
CA PHE A 70 11.09 34.17 16.89
C PHE A 70 11.39 34.52 18.34
#